data_AF-A0A7S3M3K4-F1
#
_entry.id   AF-A0A7S3M3K4-F1
#
_cell.length_a   1.000
_cell.length_b   1.000
_cell.length_c   1.000
_cell.angle_alpha   90.00
_cell.angle_beta   90.00
_cell.angle_gamma   90.00
#
_symmetry.space_group_name_H-M   'P 1'
#
loop_
_entity.id
_entity.type
_entity.pdbx_description
1 polymer ?
#
loop_
_entity_poly.entity_id
_entity_poly.type
_entity_poly.pdbx_seq_one_letter_code
_entity_poly.pdbx_strand_id
1 'polypeptide(L)'
;SKLRDSGCHIAMCTVYRPNFSDLFFKSLATVALRVHNARLEAICEDFDCSVLDLANILEGDEDFANPLELSTNGGAKVVENIAAFVGDHPVLALRRYQHNPHLLSTEDDAFLPIPDVFGFGVKCCSTRRQSGRVYSNRVVTSDLKQPNLKL
;
A
#
# COMPACT_ATOMS: atom_id res chain seq x y z
N SER A 1 7.37 -14.80 8.27
CA SER A 1 6.90 -13.80 9.26
C SER A 1 5.41 -13.70 9.07
N LYS A 2 4.61 -13.49 10.13
CA LYS A 2 3.13 -13.55 10.03
C LYS A 2 2.52 -12.75 8.87
N LEU A 3 3.17 -11.64 8.46
CA LEU A 3 2.75 -10.84 7.31
C LEU A 3 3.02 -11.53 5.96
N ARG A 4 4.19 -12.14 5.77
CA ARG A 4 4.51 -12.91 4.55
C ARG A 4 3.59 -14.11 4.34
N ASP A 5 3.10 -14.68 5.43
CA ASP A 5 2.24 -15.87 5.40
C ASP A 5 0.76 -15.50 5.09
N SER A 6 0.45 -14.20 4.95
CA SER A 6 -0.91 -13.71 4.66
C SER A 6 -1.38 -13.98 3.22
N GLY A 7 -0.49 -14.41 2.33
CA GLY A 7 -0.78 -14.59 0.90
C GLY A 7 -1.03 -13.29 0.14
N CYS A 8 -0.88 -12.13 0.79
CA CYS A 8 -1.02 -10.82 0.18
C CYS A 8 0.35 -10.23 -0.17
N HIS A 9 0.40 -9.43 -1.24
CA HIS A 9 1.56 -8.59 -1.50
C HIS A 9 1.66 -7.48 -0.45
N ILE A 10 2.88 -7.20 -0.01
CA ILE A 10 3.15 -6.18 1.00
C ILE A 10 3.89 -5.02 0.35
N ALA A 11 3.47 -3.81 0.68
CA ALA A 11 4.24 -2.61 0.45
C ALA A 11 4.59 -1.94 1.78
N MET A 12 5.77 -1.33 1.87
CA MET A 12 6.11 -0.40 2.94
C MET A 12 6.11 1.02 2.39
N CYS A 13 5.79 1.98 3.25
CA CYS A 13 5.81 3.39 2.88
C CYS A 13 7.07 4.06 3.43
N THR A 14 7.74 4.88 2.63
CA THR A 14 8.73 5.82 3.17
C THR A 14 8.03 6.92 3.97
N VAL A 15 8.75 7.60 4.85
CA VAL A 15 8.23 8.77 5.56
C VAL A 15 8.34 9.99 4.64
N TYR A 16 7.25 10.75 4.49
CA TYR A 16 7.22 11.93 3.62
C TYR A 16 8.05 13.09 4.16
N ARG A 17 8.44 14.01 3.26
CA ARG A 17 9.27 15.16 3.61
C ARG A 17 8.53 16.10 4.59
N PRO A 18 9.25 16.72 5.53
CA PRO A 18 8.63 17.64 6.47
C PRO A 18 8.27 18.95 5.77
N ASN A 19 7.08 19.49 6.05
CA ASN A 19 6.65 20.78 5.54
C ASN A 19 6.74 21.89 6.60
N PHE A 20 7.93 22.05 7.19
CA PHE A 20 8.19 23.12 8.16
C PHE A 20 8.53 24.45 7.48
N SER A 21 8.07 25.56 8.04
CA SER A 21 8.41 26.91 7.58
C SER A 21 9.84 27.32 7.95
N ASP A 22 10.37 26.78 9.05
CA ASP A 22 11.75 27.03 9.48
C ASP A 22 12.74 26.19 8.68
N LEU A 23 13.66 26.86 7.98
CA LEU A 23 14.62 26.22 7.08
C LEU A 23 15.61 25.31 7.82
N PHE A 24 15.99 25.65 9.05
CA PHE A 24 16.91 24.84 9.84
C PHE A 24 16.23 23.54 10.28
N PHE A 25 15.03 23.62 10.83
CA PHE A 25 14.26 22.43 11.20
C PHE A 25 13.88 21.58 9.98
N LYS A 26 13.49 22.20 8.86
CA LYS A 26 13.21 21.49 7.61
C LYS A 26 14.43 20.71 7.13
N SER A 27 15.61 21.32 7.17
CA SER A 27 16.86 20.68 6.75
C SER A 27 17.25 19.53 7.69
N LEU A 28 17.22 19.75 9.01
CA LEU A 28 17.55 18.73 10.00
C LEU A 28 16.63 17.52 9.90
N ALA A 29 15.32 17.75 9.85
CA ALA A 29 14.33 16.69 9.71
C ALA A 29 14.47 15.96 8.36
N THR A 30 14.75 16.67 7.28
CA THR A 30 15.01 16.04 5.96
C THR A 30 16.19 15.07 6.03
N VAL A 31 17.31 15.46 6.65
CA VAL A 31 18.48 14.57 6.79
C VAL A 31 18.14 13.35 7.64
N ALA A 32 17.49 13.55 8.79
CA ALA A 32 17.09 12.45 9.67
C ALA A 32 16.17 11.45 8.95
N LEU A 33 15.15 11.96 8.25
CA LEU A 33 14.21 11.11 7.51
C LEU A 33 14.87 10.39 6.32
N ARG A 34 15.86 10.98 5.66
CA ARG A 34 16.61 10.26 4.60
C ARG A 34 17.33 9.03 5.14
N VAL A 35 17.93 9.11 6.34
CA VAL A 35 18.58 7.96 6.98
C VAL A 35 17.54 6.88 7.31
N HIS A 36 16.38 7.27 7.83
CA HIS A 36 15.30 6.33 8.12
C HIS A 36 14.73 5.68 6.85
N ASN A 37 14.47 6.46 5.81
CA ASN A 37 13.94 5.96 4.54
C ASN A 37 14.91 5.00 3.86
N ALA A 38 16.22 5.29 3.87
CA ALA A 38 17.23 4.37 3.35
C ALA A 38 17.22 3.02 4.10
N ARG A 39 16.95 3.04 5.41
CA ARG A 39 16.81 1.80 6.18
C ARG A 39 15.53 1.04 5.84
N LEU A 40 14.41 1.74 5.64
CA LEU A 40 13.15 1.13 5.20
C LEU A 40 13.29 0.49 3.81
N GLU A 41 13.98 1.15 2.88
CA GLU A 41 14.27 0.64 1.54
C GLU A 41 15.11 -0.63 1.59
N ALA A 42 16.19 -0.64 2.39
CA ALA A 42 17.01 -1.85 2.59
C ALA A 42 16.19 -3.01 3.19
N ILE A 43 15.31 -2.73 4.16
CA ILE A 43 14.39 -3.74 4.70
C ILE A 43 13.43 -4.23 3.59
N CYS A 44 12.89 -3.36 2.76
CA CYS A 44 12.03 -3.78 1.66
C CYS A 44 12.75 -4.71 0.68
N GLU A 45 14.02 -4.43 0.38
CA GLU A 45 14.85 -5.28 -0.46
C GLU A 45 15.10 -6.65 0.18
N ASP A 46 15.50 -6.69 1.46
CA ASP A 46 15.70 -7.94 2.22
C ASP A 46 14.43 -8.79 2.27
N PHE A 47 13.26 -8.14 2.34
CA PHE A 47 11.96 -8.79 2.45
C PHE A 47 11.17 -8.88 1.13
N ASP A 48 11.75 -8.54 -0.03
CA ASP A 48 11.11 -8.58 -1.36
C ASP A 48 9.70 -7.94 -1.35
N CYS A 49 9.61 -6.78 -0.69
CA CYS A 49 8.39 -5.98 -0.57
C CYS A 49 8.41 -4.82 -1.57
N SER A 50 7.23 -4.35 -1.97
CA SER A 50 7.12 -3.10 -2.73
C SER A 50 7.33 -1.87 -1.83
N VAL A 51 7.64 -0.72 -2.43
CA VAL A 51 7.81 0.56 -1.72
C VAL A 51 6.83 1.59 -2.27
N LEU A 52 6.04 2.21 -1.40
CA LEU A 52 5.37 3.48 -1.69
C LEU A 52 6.27 4.61 -1.21
N ASP A 53 6.93 5.29 -2.14
CA ASP A 53 7.90 6.33 -1.82
C ASP A 53 7.22 7.68 -1.57
N LEU A 54 6.59 7.82 -0.40
CA LEU A 54 5.87 9.01 0.00
C LEU A 54 6.75 10.27 0.00
N ALA A 55 8.06 10.14 0.28
CA ALA A 55 9.01 11.26 0.25
C ALA A 55 9.17 11.88 -1.14
N ASN A 56 8.85 11.11 -2.17
CA ASN A 56 8.98 11.51 -3.57
C ASN A 56 7.62 11.78 -4.23
N ILE A 57 6.56 11.14 -3.72
CA ILE A 57 5.17 11.45 -4.07
C ILE A 57 4.79 12.86 -3.59
N LEU A 58 5.19 13.22 -2.37
CA LEU A 58 4.83 14.46 -1.68
C LEU A 58 6.03 15.43 -1.68
N GLU A 59 6.16 16.22 -2.74
CA GLU A 59 7.33 17.08 -2.98
C GLU A 59 7.01 18.57 -2.87
N GLY A 60 5.76 18.96 -3.16
CA GLY A 60 5.35 20.37 -3.21
C GLY A 60 4.61 20.81 -1.96
N ASP A 61 4.66 22.10 -1.65
CA ASP A 61 3.90 22.67 -0.52
C ASP A 61 2.38 22.51 -0.73
N GLU A 62 1.92 22.42 -1.99
CA GLU A 62 0.51 22.18 -2.33
C GLU A 62 0.00 20.78 -1.92
N ASP A 63 0.89 19.86 -1.59
CA ASP A 63 0.54 18.51 -1.14
C ASP A 63 0.12 18.46 0.34
N PHE A 64 0.25 19.58 1.04
CA PHE A 64 0.03 19.69 2.48
C PHE A 64 -1.04 20.73 2.80
N ALA A 65 -1.99 20.37 3.67
CA ALA A 65 -2.98 21.31 4.19
C ALA A 65 -2.39 22.15 5.33
N ASN A 66 -1.44 21.55 6.07
CA ASN A 66 -0.67 22.16 7.14
C ASN A 66 0.68 21.39 7.25
N PRO A 67 1.60 21.80 8.13
CA PRO A 67 2.92 21.17 8.22
C PRO A 67 2.94 19.65 8.49
N LEU A 68 1.84 19.07 8.98
CA LEU A 68 1.74 17.65 9.35
C LEU A 68 0.77 16.87 8.45
N GLU A 69 -0.33 17.48 7.99
CA GLU A 69 -1.41 16.80 7.29
C GLU A 69 -1.40 17.05 5.78
N LEU A 70 -1.82 16.04 5.02
CA LEU A 70 -1.92 16.12 3.56
C LEU A 70 -3.10 16.99 3.13
N SER A 71 -2.91 17.72 2.03
CA SER A 71 -4.01 18.37 1.32
C SER A 71 -4.82 17.34 0.52
N THR A 72 -5.95 17.78 -0.07
CA THR A 72 -6.68 16.96 -1.04
C THR A 72 -5.81 16.55 -2.22
N ASN A 73 -4.91 17.44 -2.69
CA ASN A 73 -3.97 17.12 -3.76
C ASN A 73 -2.95 16.06 -3.33
N GLY A 74 -2.34 16.23 -2.16
CA GLY A 74 -1.37 15.25 -1.63
C GLY A 74 -2.01 13.89 -1.37
N GLY A 75 -3.21 13.88 -0.78
CA GLY A 75 -4.00 12.66 -0.56
C GLY A 75 -4.33 11.95 -1.87
N ALA A 76 -4.72 12.70 -2.90
CA ALA A 76 -5.01 12.12 -4.22
C ALA A 76 -3.77 11.44 -4.83
N LYS A 77 -2.58 12.05 -4.75
CA LYS A 77 -1.33 11.42 -5.20
C LYS A 77 -1.06 10.09 -4.48
N VAL A 78 -1.28 10.04 -3.17
CA VAL A 78 -1.10 8.81 -2.39
C VAL A 78 -2.09 7.73 -2.83
N VAL A 79 -3.37 8.08 -2.99
CA VAL A 79 -4.42 7.15 -3.44
C VAL A 79 -4.10 6.54 -4.80
N GLU A 80 -3.59 7.31 -5.74
CA GLU A 80 -3.22 6.78 -7.07
C GLU A 80 -2.10 5.76 -7.02
N ASN A 81 -1.09 5.98 -6.17
CA ASN A 81 0.00 5.02 -6.00
C ASN A 81 -0.48 3.75 -5.29
N ILE A 82 -1.39 3.88 -4.31
CA ILE A 82 -2.04 2.72 -3.69
C ILE A 82 -2.87 1.96 -4.71
N ALA A 83 -3.67 2.64 -5.52
CA ALA A 83 -4.49 2.02 -6.56
C ALA A 83 -3.64 1.29 -7.60
N ALA A 84 -2.51 1.89 -8.03
CA ALA A 84 -1.54 1.25 -8.90
C ALA A 84 -0.94 -0.01 -8.25
N PHE A 85 -0.55 0.06 -6.97
CA PHE A 85 -0.05 -1.10 -6.24
C PHE A 85 -1.07 -2.24 -6.17
N VAL A 86 -2.32 -1.94 -5.85
CA VAL A 86 -3.41 -2.92 -5.80
C VAL A 86 -3.72 -3.49 -7.19
N GLY A 87 -3.64 -2.66 -8.24
CA GLY A 87 -3.86 -3.09 -9.62
C GLY A 87 -2.78 -4.05 -10.13
N ASP A 88 -1.52 -3.80 -9.79
CA ASP A 88 -0.39 -4.68 -10.12
C ASP A 88 -0.41 -5.99 -9.31
N HIS A 89 -0.97 -5.92 -8.10
CA HIS A 89 -1.01 -7.01 -7.13
C HIS A 89 -2.45 -7.30 -6.70
N PRO A 90 -3.29 -7.84 -7.59
CA PRO A 90 -4.68 -8.15 -7.26
C PRO A 90 -4.69 -9.11 -6.06
N VAL A 91 -5.55 -8.81 -5.08
CA VAL A 91 -5.72 -9.63 -3.90
C VAL A 91 -6.35 -10.95 -4.34
N LEU A 92 -5.51 -11.95 -4.64
CA LEU A 92 -5.91 -13.30 -5.01
C LEU A 92 -6.47 -13.99 -3.78
N ALA A 93 -7.74 -13.70 -3.50
CA ALA A 93 -8.44 -14.13 -2.31
C ALA A 93 -7.59 -13.89 -1.05
N LEU A 94 -7.82 -12.74 -0.39
CA LEU A 94 -8.02 -12.83 1.04
C LEU A 94 -9.01 -14.00 1.17
N ARG A 95 -8.52 -15.19 1.55
CA ARG A 95 -9.37 -16.13 2.27
C ARG A 95 -9.90 -15.24 3.35
N ARG A 96 -11.12 -14.74 3.12
CA ARG A 96 -11.82 -13.97 4.11
C ARG A 96 -11.57 -14.80 5.33
N TYR A 97 -10.95 -14.19 6.33
CA TYR A 97 -11.26 -14.53 7.69
C TYR A 97 -12.78 -14.35 7.70
N GLN A 98 -13.50 -15.40 7.27
CA GLN A 98 -14.91 -15.54 7.47
C GLN A 98 -14.92 -15.59 8.96
N HIS A 99 -15.14 -14.41 9.52
CA HIS A 99 -15.55 -14.22 10.87
C HIS A 99 -16.76 -15.11 10.99
N ASN A 100 -16.55 -16.34 11.46
CA ASN A 100 -17.60 -17.28 11.69
C ASN A 100 -18.31 -16.74 12.92
N PRO A 101 -19.50 -16.11 12.82
CA PRO A 101 -20.19 -15.61 13.99
C PRO A 101 -20.90 -16.77 14.73
N HIS A 102 -20.66 -18.03 14.33
CA HIS A 102 -21.47 -19.17 14.71
C HIS A 102 -20.67 -20.43 15.09
N LEU A 103 -19.58 -20.29 15.84
CA LEU A 103 -19.00 -21.43 16.58
C LEU A 103 -19.51 -21.45 18.03
N LEU A 104 -20.81 -21.72 18.14
CA LEU A 104 -21.45 -22.40 19.25
C LEU A 104 -22.30 -23.49 18.59
N SER A 105 -22.12 -24.75 19.02
CA SER A 105 -22.77 -26.00 18.55
C SER A 105 -22.41 -26.42 17.11
N THR A 106 -22.10 -27.68 16.77
CA THR A 106 -21.99 -28.96 17.48
C THR A 106 -21.10 -29.86 16.61
N GLU A 107 -20.54 -30.88 17.22
CA GLU A 107 -19.68 -31.90 16.61
C GLU A 107 -20.37 -32.64 15.44
N ASP A 108 -19.53 -33.16 14.54
CA ASP A 108 -19.83 -34.07 13.41
C ASP A 108 -20.60 -33.50 12.21
N ASP A 109 -19.88 -33.21 11.11
CA ASP A 109 -20.29 -33.68 9.78
C ASP A 109 -19.18 -33.60 8.71
N ALA A 110 -18.82 -34.81 8.26
CA ALA A 110 -18.26 -35.25 6.98
C ALA A 110 -17.58 -34.28 5.99
N PHE A 111 -16.32 -34.61 5.68
CA PHE A 111 -15.62 -34.26 4.46
C PHE A 111 -16.41 -34.69 3.21
N LEU A 112 -16.90 -33.74 2.42
CA LEU A 112 -17.28 -33.96 1.03
C LEU A 112 -16.50 -33.00 0.11
N PRO A 113 -15.84 -33.49 -0.95
CA PRO A 113 -15.19 -32.64 -1.93
C PRO A 113 -16.25 -32.01 -2.85
N ILE A 114 -16.31 -30.68 -2.88
CA ILE A 114 -17.13 -29.94 -3.84
C ILE A 114 -16.47 -30.09 -5.23
N PRO A 115 -17.21 -30.49 -6.28
CA PRO A 115 -16.63 -30.64 -7.61
C PRO A 115 -16.34 -29.28 -8.24
N ASP A 116 -15.16 -29.19 -8.86
CA ASP A 116 -14.64 -28.05 -9.60
C ASP A 116 -15.63 -27.55 -10.67
N VAL A 117 -16.35 -26.48 -10.35
CA VAL A 117 -17.12 -25.70 -11.32
C VAL A 117 -16.58 -24.28 -11.28
N PHE A 118 -15.45 -24.07 -11.94
CA PHE A 118 -15.08 -22.88 -12.73
C PHE A 118 -13.61 -23.02 -13.10
N GLY A 119 -13.37 -23.47 -14.34
CA GLY A 119 -12.05 -23.62 -14.95
C GLY A 119 -11.38 -22.28 -15.25
N PHE A 120 -11.04 -21.51 -14.22
CA PHE A 120 -9.95 -20.56 -14.32
C PHE A 120 -8.68 -21.32 -14.03
N GLY A 121 -7.94 -21.67 -15.08
CA GLY A 121 -6.59 -22.21 -14.96
C GLY A 121 -5.82 -21.31 -14.00
N VAL A 122 -5.56 -21.83 -12.80
CA VAL A 122 -4.75 -21.15 -11.80
C VAL A 122 -3.37 -21.10 -12.41
N LYS A 123 -3.08 -20.00 -13.12
CA LYS A 123 -1.70 -19.67 -13.51
C LYS A 123 -0.97 -19.61 -12.18
N CYS A 124 -0.23 -20.67 -11.89
CA CYS A 124 0.57 -20.77 -10.70
C CYS A 124 1.50 -19.54 -10.70
N CYS A 125 1.23 -18.58 -9.81
CA CYS A 125 2.04 -17.37 -9.63
C CYS A 125 3.48 -17.68 -9.20
N SER A 126 3.84 -18.96 -9.05
CA SER A 126 5.16 -19.44 -8.66
C SER A 126 6.29 -19.09 -9.64
N THR A 127 5.98 -18.68 -10.88
CA THR A 127 7.00 -18.40 -11.91
C THR A 127 7.27 -16.94 -12.17
N ARG A 128 6.56 -16.02 -11.52
CA ARG A 128 6.91 -14.59 -11.55
C ARG A 128 7.02 -14.08 -10.12
N ARG A 129 8.22 -14.18 -9.53
CA ARG A 129 8.62 -13.23 -8.50
C ARG A 129 8.49 -11.85 -9.14
N GLN A 130 7.37 -11.18 -8.91
CA GLN A 130 7.31 -9.75 -9.15
C GLN A 130 8.23 -9.16 -8.11
N SER A 131 9.42 -8.72 -8.53
CA SER A 131 10.34 -8.04 -7.62
C SER A 131 9.60 -6.85 -7.03
N GLY A 132 9.87 -6.54 -5.76
CA GLY A 132 9.41 -5.30 -5.13
C GLY A 132 9.51 -4.12 -6.10
N ARG A 133 8.39 -3.41 -6.30
CA ARG A 133 8.31 -2.24 -7.17
C ARG A 133 8.28 -0.98 -6.32
N VAL A 134 8.89 0.10 -6.81
CA VAL A 134 8.78 1.44 -6.22
C VAL A 134 7.64 2.20 -6.92
N TYR A 135 6.70 2.69 -6.12
CA TYR A 135 5.58 3.53 -6.52
C TYR A 135 5.86 4.97 -6.07
N SER A 136 5.98 5.88 -7.03
CA SER A 136 6.38 7.28 -6.79
C SER A 136 5.73 8.28 -7.75
N ASN A 137 4.56 7.95 -8.31
CA ASN A 137 3.86 8.84 -9.23
C ASN A 137 3.45 10.14 -8.51
N ARG A 138 3.77 11.28 -9.13
CA ARG A 138 3.48 12.62 -8.61
C ARG A 138 2.29 13.28 -9.29
N VAL A 139 1.81 12.73 -10.40
CA VAL A 139 0.72 13.32 -11.18
C VAL A 139 -0.59 12.78 -10.66
N VAL A 140 -1.53 13.68 -10.36
CA VAL A 140 -2.93 13.33 -10.07
C VAL A 140 -3.74 13.37 -11.37
N THR A 141 -4.39 12.26 -11.71
CA THR A 141 -5.43 12.13 -12.71
C THR A 141 -6.57 13.12 -12.47
N SER A 142 -7.18 13.59 -13.56
CA SER A 142 -8.25 14.60 -13.52
C SER A 142 -9.43 14.22 -12.63
N ASP A 143 -9.68 12.92 -12.48
CA ASP A 143 -10.87 12.36 -11.83
C ASP A 143 -10.83 12.55 -10.32
N LEU A 144 -9.64 12.63 -9.73
CA LEU A 144 -9.44 12.84 -8.29
C LEU A 144 -9.25 14.32 -7.91
N LYS A 145 -9.15 15.23 -8.89
CA LYS A 145 -8.96 16.68 -8.65
C LYS A 145 -10.25 17.42 -8.30
N GLN A 146 -11.42 16.83 -8.51
CA GLN A 146 -12.69 17.52 -8.24
C GLN A 146 -13.12 17.30 -6.79
N PRO A 147 -13.28 18.38 -5.98
CA PRO A 147 -14.08 18.25 -4.78
C PRO A 147 -15.52 17.97 -5.22
N ASN A 148 -16.09 16.84 -4.81
CA ASN A 148 -17.52 16.60 -4.93
C ASN A 148 -18.28 17.62 -4.03
N LEU A 149 -18.37 18.87 -4.49
CA LEU A 149 -19.28 19.88 -3.99
C LEU A 149 -20.63 19.70 -4.70
N LYS A 150 -21.34 18.66 -4.29
CA LYS A 150 -22.80 18.58 -4.42
C LYS A 150 -23.35 18.03 -3.11
N LEU A 151 -23.49 18.92 -2.13
CA LEU A 151 -24.40 18.78 -0.99
C LEU A 151 -25.19 20.08 -0.90
#